data_AF-A0A537AY46-F1
#
_entry.id   AF-A0A537AY46-F1
#
_cell.length_a   1.000
_cell.length_b   1.000
_cell.length_c   1.000
_cell.angle_alpha   90.00
_cell.angle_beta   90.00
_cell.angle_gamma   90.00
#
_symmetry.space_group_name_H-M   'P 1'
#
loop_
_entity.id
_entity.type
_entity.pdbx_description
1 polymer ?
#
loop_
_entity_poly.entity_id
_entity_poly.type
_entity_poly.pdbx_seq_one_letter_code
_entity_poly.pdbx_strand_id
1 'polypeptide(L)'
;MKRTWIAAPLCFACAAMAGSEQQAVSAVIAELERAKSSLMQAYAARGKAFPKTSEWEYRSNSGDAPSIAYKSKGPTSASLVADITGTKNADLDGRHLALFAASRSDGTVVWTCGTARSARRTEPSEEKSMYPYLPPECRN
;
A
#
# COMPACT_ATOMS: atom_id res chain seq x y z
N MET A 1 -29.53 -0.19 46.56
CA MET A 1 -28.50 0.77 46.11
C MET A 1 -28.39 0.66 44.59
N LYS A 2 -28.97 1.61 43.84
CA LYS A 2 -28.94 1.62 42.37
C LYS A 2 -27.92 2.70 41.95
N ARG A 3 -26.82 2.29 41.32
CA ARG A 3 -25.82 3.21 40.76
C ARG A 3 -26.25 3.61 39.34
N THR A 4 -26.74 4.84 39.22
CA THR A 4 -26.97 5.51 37.94
C THR A 4 -25.61 5.97 37.40
N TRP A 5 -25.20 5.46 36.24
CA TRP A 5 -24.04 5.99 35.52
C TRP A 5 -24.52 6.99 34.49
N ILE A 6 -24.17 8.26 34.69
CA ILE A 6 -24.30 9.31 33.69
C ILE A 6 -23.12 9.13 32.73
N ALA A 7 -23.38 8.58 31.54
CA ALA A 7 -22.43 8.58 30.45
C ALA A 7 -22.38 10.00 29.87
N ALA A 8 -21.24 10.69 30.06
CA ALA A 8 -20.93 11.91 29.35
C ALA A 8 -20.90 11.64 27.84
N PRO A 9 -21.41 12.55 26.98
CA PRO A 9 -21.36 12.36 25.54
C PRO A 9 -19.93 12.62 25.09
N LEU A 10 -19.13 11.56 25.01
CA LEU A 10 -17.89 11.60 24.26
C LEU A 10 -18.24 11.83 22.79
N CYS A 11 -17.71 12.94 22.28
CA CYS A 11 -17.91 13.48 20.95
C CYS A 11 -17.80 12.41 19.86
N PHE A 12 -18.93 11.89 19.38
CA PHE A 12 -19.03 10.90 18.29
C PHE A 12 -18.46 11.39 16.94
N ALA A 13 -18.10 12.68 16.84
CA ALA A 13 -17.51 13.26 15.63
C ALA A 13 -16.01 12.96 15.47
N CYS A 14 -15.28 12.54 16.52
CA CYS A 14 -13.84 12.24 16.41
C CYS A 14 -13.56 10.79 15.96
N ALA A 15 -14.50 9.86 16.17
CA ALA A 15 -14.33 8.44 15.79
C ALA A 15 -14.64 8.16 14.31
N ALA A 16 -15.46 8.99 13.66
CA ALA A 16 -15.85 8.77 12.26
C ALA A 16 -14.75 9.13 11.25
N MET A 17 -13.88 10.10 11.59
CA MET A 17 -12.78 10.55 10.71
C MET A 17 -11.59 9.57 10.69
N ALA A 18 -11.31 8.92 11.82
CA ALA A 18 -10.29 7.86 11.88
C ALA A 18 -10.68 6.61 11.07
N GLY A 19 -11.98 6.35 10.91
CA GLY A 19 -12.49 5.21 10.15
C GLY A 19 -12.25 5.32 8.64
N SER A 20 -12.47 6.50 8.05
CA SER A 20 -12.33 6.68 6.60
C SER A 20 -10.88 6.58 6.12
N GLU A 21 -9.93 7.08 6.90
CA GLU A 21 -8.49 7.03 6.58
C GLU A 21 -7.97 5.59 6.66
N GLN A 22 -8.29 4.89 7.74
CA GLN A 22 -7.93 3.47 7.90
C GLN A 22 -8.59 2.59 6.84
N GLN A 23 -9.83 2.88 6.46
CA GLN A 23 -10.52 2.19 5.39
C GLN A 23 -9.86 2.43 4.03
N ALA A 24 -9.46 3.67 3.73
CA ALA A 24 -8.75 3.99 2.50
C ALA A 24 -7.37 3.30 2.44
N VAL A 25 -6.59 3.37 3.52
CA VAL A 25 -5.28 2.71 3.62
C VAL A 25 -5.42 1.20 3.45
N SER A 26 -6.38 0.57 4.12
CA SER A 26 -6.60 -0.89 4.01
C SER A 26 -7.06 -1.31 2.62
N ALA A 27 -7.91 -0.51 1.95
CA ALA A 27 -8.31 -0.75 0.56
C ALA A 27 -7.11 -0.69 -0.40
N VAL A 28 -6.21 0.28 -0.21
CA VAL A 28 -4.99 0.42 -0.99
C VAL A 28 -4.06 -0.78 -0.77
N ILE A 29 -3.86 -1.21 0.48
CA ILE A 29 -3.06 -2.42 0.80
C ILE A 29 -3.66 -3.66 0.13
N ALA A 30 -4.98 -3.81 0.18
CA ALA A 30 -5.66 -4.95 -0.45
C ALA A 30 -5.51 -4.96 -1.99
N GLU A 31 -5.51 -3.80 -2.63
CA GLU A 31 -5.22 -3.69 -4.07
C GLU A 31 -3.75 -4.02 -4.37
N LEU A 32 -2.81 -3.50 -3.57
CA LEU A 32 -1.38 -3.80 -3.69
C LEU A 32 -1.11 -5.30 -3.57
N GLU A 33 -1.77 -5.99 -2.64
CA GLU A 33 -1.64 -7.45 -2.48
C GLU A 33 -2.24 -8.23 -3.67
N ARG A 34 -3.34 -7.74 -4.26
CA ARG A 34 -3.86 -8.31 -5.52
C ARG A 34 -2.88 -8.12 -6.68
N ALA A 35 -2.29 -6.93 -6.81
CA ALA A 35 -1.28 -6.67 -7.82
C ALA A 35 -0.01 -7.50 -7.61
N LYS A 36 0.43 -7.67 -6.36
CA LYS A 36 1.53 -8.56 -5.98
C LYS A 36 1.26 -9.99 -6.40
N SER A 37 0.07 -10.52 -6.15
CA SER A 37 -0.29 -11.88 -6.60
C SER A 37 -0.19 -12.03 -8.12
N SER A 38 -0.73 -11.06 -8.88
CA SER A 38 -0.64 -11.04 -10.36
C SER A 38 0.81 -10.95 -10.85
N LEU A 39 1.62 -10.07 -10.24
CA LEU A 39 3.03 -9.91 -10.57
C LEU A 39 3.83 -11.18 -10.27
N MET A 40 3.51 -11.87 -9.17
CA MET A 40 4.18 -13.12 -8.81
C MET A 40 3.88 -14.26 -9.79
N GLN A 41 2.70 -14.27 -10.43
CA GLN A 41 2.42 -15.19 -11.54
C GLN A 41 3.33 -14.90 -12.74
N ALA A 42 3.48 -13.61 -13.10
CA ALA A 42 4.39 -13.21 -14.17
C ALA A 42 5.87 -13.50 -13.85
N TYR A 43 6.28 -13.30 -12.59
CA TYR A 43 7.61 -13.62 -12.08
C TYR A 43 7.91 -15.12 -12.21
N ALA A 44 6.97 -15.97 -11.81
CA ALA A 44 7.09 -17.43 -11.94
C ALA A 44 7.15 -17.87 -13.41
N ALA A 45 6.28 -17.32 -14.26
CA ALA A 45 6.25 -17.63 -15.70
C ALA A 45 7.55 -17.23 -16.43
N ARG A 46 8.30 -16.27 -15.89
CA ARG A 46 9.58 -15.80 -16.43
C ARG A 46 10.81 -16.47 -15.80
N GLY A 47 10.63 -17.61 -15.15
CA GLY A 47 11.75 -18.35 -14.57
C GLY A 47 12.37 -17.64 -13.37
N LYS A 48 11.54 -17.04 -12.51
CA LYS A 48 11.96 -16.30 -11.30
C LYS A 48 12.67 -14.98 -11.61
N ALA A 49 12.15 -14.23 -12.58
CA ALA A 49 12.65 -12.90 -12.93
C ALA A 49 11.49 -11.91 -13.03
N PHE A 50 11.65 -10.74 -12.42
CA PHE A 50 10.67 -9.66 -12.57
C PHE A 50 10.61 -9.19 -14.03
N PRO A 51 9.41 -9.02 -14.61
CA PRO A 51 9.25 -8.39 -15.93
C PRO A 51 9.91 -7.02 -15.97
N LYS A 52 10.38 -6.57 -17.14
CA LYS A 52 10.76 -5.16 -17.28
C LYS A 52 9.53 -4.28 -17.08
N THR A 53 9.76 -3.04 -16.67
CA THR A 53 8.68 -2.04 -16.49
C THR A 53 7.75 -1.93 -17.69
N SER A 54 8.27 -2.03 -18.92
CA SER A 54 7.47 -1.93 -20.15
C SER A 54 6.73 -3.21 -20.53
N GLU A 55 6.97 -4.31 -19.83
CA GLU A 55 6.51 -5.65 -20.20
C GLU A 55 5.40 -6.16 -19.26
N TRP A 56 5.02 -5.37 -18.26
CA TRP A 56 3.96 -5.72 -17.31
C TRP A 56 3.25 -4.46 -16.81
N GLU A 57 1.93 -4.55 -16.72
CA GLU A 57 1.07 -3.56 -16.11
C GLU A 57 0.07 -4.26 -15.19
N TYR A 58 -0.32 -3.60 -14.10
CA TYR A 58 -1.44 -4.07 -13.30
C TYR A 58 -2.73 -3.48 -13.86
N ARG A 59 -3.68 -4.36 -14.20
CA ARG A 59 -5.02 -3.95 -14.61
C ARG A 59 -6.00 -4.33 -13.51
N SER A 60 -6.47 -3.34 -12.77
CA SER A 60 -7.55 -3.58 -11.81
C SER A 60 -8.86 -3.84 -12.55
N ASN A 61 -9.69 -4.73 -11.99
CA ASN A 61 -11.02 -5.03 -12.52
C ASN A 61 -12.12 -4.16 -11.86
N SER A 62 -11.76 -3.33 -10.87
CA SER A 62 -12.68 -2.40 -10.21
C SER A 62 -12.41 -0.97 -10.67
N GLY A 63 -13.45 -0.28 -11.15
CA GLY A 63 -13.35 1.09 -11.66
C GLY A 63 -12.86 2.12 -10.64
N ASP A 64 -13.05 1.84 -9.34
CA ASP A 64 -12.67 2.73 -8.23
C ASP A 64 -11.37 2.32 -7.52
N ALA A 65 -10.66 1.31 -8.04
CA ALA A 65 -9.39 0.91 -7.44
C ALA A 65 -8.32 1.98 -7.63
N PRO A 66 -7.41 2.14 -6.65
CA PRO A 66 -6.24 2.98 -6.85
C PRO A 66 -5.41 2.44 -8.01
N SER A 67 -4.89 3.35 -8.83
CA SER A 67 -3.93 2.98 -9.87
C SER A 67 -2.66 2.45 -9.21
N ILE A 68 -2.10 1.37 -9.75
CA ILE A 68 -0.84 0.80 -9.27
C ILE A 68 0.22 0.96 -10.36
N ALA A 69 1.23 1.76 -10.04
CA ALA A 69 2.42 1.91 -10.85
C ALA A 69 3.40 0.79 -10.55
N TYR A 70 3.82 0.08 -11.61
CA TYR A 70 4.87 -0.91 -11.56
C TYR A 70 6.22 -0.31 -11.99
N LYS A 71 7.28 -0.66 -11.28
CA LYS A 71 8.66 -0.46 -11.73
C LYS A 71 9.51 -1.67 -11.41
N SER A 72 10.43 -2.00 -12.32
CA SER A 72 11.49 -2.98 -12.09
C SER A 72 12.86 -2.30 -12.18
N LYS A 73 13.73 -2.62 -11.22
CA LYS A 73 15.16 -2.27 -11.21
C LYS A 73 15.98 -3.52 -11.60
N GLY A 74 15.56 -4.18 -12.68
CA GLY A 74 16.13 -5.44 -13.15
C GLY A 74 15.37 -6.68 -12.66
N PRO A 75 15.88 -7.89 -12.96
CA PRO A 75 15.13 -9.13 -12.75
C PRO A 75 14.94 -9.49 -11.27
N THR A 76 15.69 -8.87 -10.37
CA THR A 76 15.71 -9.20 -8.94
C THR A 76 15.03 -8.18 -8.04
N SER A 77 14.58 -7.04 -8.57
CA SER A 77 13.94 -6.01 -7.77
C SER A 77 12.83 -5.32 -8.53
N ALA A 78 11.72 -5.10 -7.82
CA ALA A 78 10.55 -4.43 -8.36
C ALA A 78 9.79 -3.66 -7.27
N SER A 79 8.88 -2.79 -7.68
CA SER A 79 7.96 -2.09 -6.80
C SER A 79 6.57 -2.01 -7.43
N LEU A 80 5.58 -2.03 -6.54
CA LEU A 80 4.20 -1.71 -6.82
C LEU A 80 3.86 -0.50 -5.95
N VAL A 81 3.49 0.61 -6.56
CA VAL A 81 3.22 1.87 -5.85
C VAL A 81 1.80 2.30 -6.17
N ALA A 82 0.99 2.52 -5.12
CA ALA A 82 -0.39 2.95 -5.22
C ALA A 82 -0.57 4.34 -4.61
N ASP A 83 -1.48 5.11 -5.20
CA ASP A 83 -1.90 6.40 -4.66
C ASP A 83 -2.98 6.20 -3.60
N ILE A 84 -2.88 6.95 -2.50
CA ILE A 84 -3.96 7.06 -1.52
C ILE A 84 -4.77 8.31 -1.87
N THR A 85 -6.06 8.15 -2.14
CA THR A 85 -6.95 9.24 -2.57
C THR A 85 -8.28 9.19 -1.84
N GLY A 86 -9.00 10.32 -1.84
CA GLY A 86 -10.35 10.42 -1.29
C GLY A 86 -10.40 10.50 0.24
N THR A 87 -9.26 10.66 0.92
CA THR A 87 -9.19 10.72 2.39
C THR A 87 -9.50 12.11 2.94
N LYS A 88 -9.24 13.16 2.13
CA LYS A 88 -9.27 14.57 2.54
C LYS A 88 -8.29 14.93 3.67
N ASN A 89 -7.37 14.02 4.02
CA ASN A 89 -6.30 14.27 4.96
C ASN A 89 -5.02 14.63 4.19
N ALA A 90 -4.43 15.79 4.44
CA ALA A 90 -3.22 16.26 3.75
C ALA A 90 -1.98 15.36 3.97
N ASP A 91 -1.98 14.55 5.03
CA ASP A 91 -0.92 13.60 5.34
C ASP A 91 -1.06 12.29 4.56
N LEU A 92 -2.20 12.02 3.90
CA LEU A 92 -2.49 10.79 3.17
C LEU A 92 -2.90 11.04 1.71
N ASP A 93 -3.74 12.03 1.47
CA ASP A 93 -4.30 12.29 0.15
C ASP A 93 -3.21 12.71 -0.84
N GLY A 94 -3.12 11.99 -1.95
CA GLY A 94 -2.06 12.13 -2.95
C GLY A 94 -0.69 11.57 -2.52
N ARG A 95 -0.60 10.91 -1.36
CA ARG A 95 0.60 10.19 -0.93
C ARG A 95 0.61 8.76 -1.45
N HIS A 96 1.77 8.11 -1.37
CA HIS A 96 1.97 6.79 -1.96
C HIS A 96 2.30 5.74 -0.91
N LEU A 97 1.63 4.60 -1.04
CA LEU A 97 1.95 3.36 -0.34
C LEU A 97 2.48 2.35 -1.34
N ALA A 98 3.46 1.54 -0.94
CA ALA A 98 4.13 0.65 -1.86
C ALA A 98 4.49 -0.70 -1.25
N LEU A 99 4.59 -1.69 -2.14
CA LEU A 99 5.23 -2.97 -1.89
C LEU A 99 6.52 -3.05 -2.70
N PHE A 100 7.64 -3.20 -2.02
CA PHE A 100 8.97 -3.33 -2.62
C PHE A 100 9.42 -4.79 -2.57
N ALA A 101 9.79 -5.32 -3.72
CA ALA A 101 10.23 -6.69 -3.89
C ALA A 101 11.74 -6.78 -4.07
N ALA A 102 12.34 -7.76 -3.40
CA ALA A 102 13.70 -8.20 -3.65
C ALA A 102 13.72 -9.73 -3.73
N SER A 103 14.11 -10.28 -4.89
CA SER A 103 14.30 -11.72 -5.04
C SER A 103 15.69 -12.14 -4.56
N ARG A 104 15.74 -13.28 -3.88
CA ARG A 104 16.98 -13.97 -3.49
C ARG A 104 17.42 -14.94 -4.60
N SER A 105 18.64 -15.45 -4.48
CA SER A 105 19.22 -16.40 -5.45
C SER A 105 18.48 -17.74 -5.50
N ASP A 106 17.75 -18.11 -4.44
CA ASP A 106 16.89 -19.30 -4.39
C ASP A 106 15.54 -19.10 -5.12
N GLY A 107 15.22 -17.86 -5.52
CA GLY A 107 13.96 -17.47 -6.16
C GLY A 107 12.85 -17.09 -5.18
N THR A 108 13.11 -17.05 -3.88
CA THR A 108 12.19 -16.49 -2.91
C THR A 108 12.19 -14.98 -3.00
N VAL A 109 11.01 -14.36 -2.95
CA VAL A 109 10.86 -12.89 -2.98
C VAL A 109 10.53 -12.39 -1.59
N VAL A 110 11.33 -11.46 -1.09
CA VAL A 110 11.05 -10.69 0.12
C VAL A 110 10.28 -9.44 -0.28
N TRP A 111 9.19 -9.17 0.44
CA TRP A 111 8.35 -8.01 0.22
C TRP A 111 8.43 -7.09 1.45
N THR A 112 8.65 -5.80 1.19
CA THR A 112 8.63 -4.75 2.21
C THR A 112 7.50 -3.81 1.90
N CYS A 113 6.57 -3.63 2.84
CA CYS A 113 5.60 -2.55 2.77
C CYS A 113 6.25 -1.26 3.27
N GLY A 114 6.00 -0.15 2.60
CA GLY A 114 6.58 1.14 2.97
C GLY A 114 5.95 2.30 2.23
N THR A 115 6.35 3.51 2.61
CA THR A 115 5.95 4.74 1.95
C THR A 115 6.85 5.03 0.75
N ALA A 116 6.32 5.78 -0.22
CA ALA A 116 7.08 6.19 -1.40
C ALA A 116 6.86 7.68 -1.67
N ARG A 117 7.92 8.39 -2.07
CA ARG A 117 7.84 9.80 -2.47
C ARG A 117 7.34 10.01 -3.90
N SER A 118 7.21 8.95 -4.69
CA SER A 118 6.62 8.99 -6.02
C SER A 118 6.24 7.59 -6.50
N ALA A 119 5.31 7.54 -7.46
CA ALA A 119 4.91 6.32 -8.18
C ALA A 119 6.05 5.59 -8.92
N ARG A 120 7.25 6.17 -9.02
CA ARG A 120 8.41 5.58 -9.73
C ARG A 120 9.49 5.05 -8.81
N ARG A 121 9.32 5.14 -7.49
CA ARG A 121 10.32 4.67 -6.52
C ARG A 121 10.45 3.14 -6.59
N THR A 122 11.68 2.65 -6.52
CA THR A 122 12.00 1.22 -6.45
C THR A 122 12.45 0.79 -5.05
N GLU A 123 12.53 1.74 -4.11
CA GLU A 123 12.97 1.54 -2.73
C GLU A 123 12.12 2.41 -1.79
N PRO A 124 11.92 1.98 -0.52
CA PRO A 124 11.17 2.74 0.48
C PRO A 124 11.70 4.16 0.67
N SER A 125 10.82 5.05 1.11
CA SER A 125 11.16 6.45 1.39
C SER A 125 10.36 6.89 2.60
N GLU A 126 11.04 7.37 3.64
CA GLU A 126 10.36 7.81 4.85
C GLU A 126 9.39 8.97 4.58
N GLU A 127 8.11 8.77 4.93
CA GLU A 127 7.04 9.78 4.99
C GLU A 127 6.37 9.71 6.37
N LYS A 128 7.05 10.25 7.39
CA LYS A 128 6.66 10.12 8.81
C LYS A 128 5.26 10.63 9.13
N SER A 129 4.75 11.60 8.35
CA SER A 129 3.38 12.10 8.48
C SER A 129 2.33 11.02 8.25
N MET A 130 2.62 10.00 7.44
CA MET A 130 1.69 8.90 7.16
C MET A 130 1.66 7.86 8.29
N TYR A 131 2.72 7.72 9.07
CA TYR A 131 2.91 6.60 10.01
C TYR A 131 1.79 6.40 11.05
N PRO A 132 1.14 7.46 11.58
CA PRO A 132 -0.01 7.30 12.48
C PRO A 132 -1.18 6.53 11.86
N TYR A 133 -1.30 6.57 10.53
CA TYR A 133 -2.41 5.98 9.77
C TYR A 133 -2.07 4.61 9.16
N LEU A 134 -0.79 4.24 9.17
CA LEU A 134 -0.31 3.01 8.57
C LEU A 134 -0.17 1.88 9.60
N PRO A 135 -0.43 0.63 9.19
CA PRO A 135 0.00 -0.54 9.95
C PRO A 135 1.51 -0.53 10.22
N PRO A 136 1.99 -1.07 11.35
CA PRO A 136 3.41 -1.06 11.71
C PRO A 136 4.33 -1.62 10.61
N GLU A 137 3.89 -2.66 9.90
CA GLU A 137 4.62 -3.32 8.82
C GLU A 137 4.86 -2.42 7.58
N CYS A 138 4.09 -1.35 7.45
CA CYS A 138 4.15 -0.41 6.34
C CYS A 138 4.84 0.92 6.69
N ARG A 139 5.40 1.06 7.90
CA ARG A 139 6.08 2.29 8.37
C ARG A 139 7.57 2.27 8.04
N ASN A 140 7.89 2.12 6.75
CA ASN A 140 9.26 2.06 6.21
C ASN A 140 9.49 3.06 5.07
#